data_AF-A0A441UVL2-F1
#
_entry.id   AF-A0A441UVL2-F1
#
_cell.length_a   1.000
_cell.length_b   1.000
_cell.length_c   1.000
_cell.angle_alpha   90.00
_cell.angle_beta   90.00
_cell.angle_gamma   90.00
#
_symmetry.space_group_name_H-M   'P 1'
#
loop_
_entity.id
_entity.type
_entity.pdbx_description
1 polymer ?
#
loop_
_entity_poly.entity_id
_entity_poly.type
_entity_poly.pdbx_seq_one_letter_code
_entity_poly.pdbx_strand_id
1 'polypeptide(L)' 'MIDVRQLPTPDEPEEALAAVVALRRAADLLERRAVRAALKQGWSWAKIAQALGISKQAAHKRLSDINAQDNPP' A
#
# COMPACT_ATOMS: atom_id res chain seq x y z
N MET A 1 9.17 -10.92 -8.93
CA MET A 1 8.53 -9.65 -9.30
C MET A 1 7.21 -10.02 -9.95
N ILE A 2 6.06 -9.65 -9.40
CA ILE A 2 4.78 -9.95 -10.07
C ILE A 2 4.74 -9.08 -11.32
N ASP A 3 4.77 -9.70 -12.51
CA ASP A 3 4.50 -8.98 -13.74
C ASP A 3 2.99 -8.81 -13.89
N VAL A 4 2.52 -7.59 -13.65
CA VAL A 4 1.11 -7.20 -13.78
C VAL A 4 0.58 -7.36 -15.22
N ARG A 5 1.45 -7.61 -16.21
CA ARG A 5 1.07 -7.82 -17.61
C ARG A 5 0.74 -9.28 -17.95
N GLN A 6 0.99 -10.23 -17.04
CA GLN A 6 0.69 -11.66 -17.22
C GLN A 6 -0.31 -12.16 -16.18
N LEU A 7 -1.39 -11.41 -15.95
CA LEU A 7 -2.42 -11.85 -15.01
C LEU A 7 -3.24 -13.01 -15.60
N PRO A 8 -3.59 -14.03 -14.79
CA PRO A 8 -4.45 -15.13 -15.21
C PRO A 8 -5.81 -14.61 -15.66
N THR A 9 -6.41 -15.30 -16.63
CA THR A 9 -7.75 -14.99 -17.13
C THR A 9 -8.83 -15.48 -16.16
N PRO A 10 -10.03 -14.88 -16.16
CA PRO A 10 -11.14 -15.30 -15.29
C PRO A 10 -11.59 -16.76 -15.49
N ASP A 11 -11.27 -17.34 -16.65
CA ASP A 11 -11.58 -18.73 -17.01
C ASP A 11 -10.81 -19.74 -16.13
N GLU A 12 -9.79 -19.28 -15.40
CA GLU A 12 -9.04 -20.03 -14.40
C GLU A 12 -9.21 -19.38 -13.01
N PRO A 13 -10.37 -19.56 -12.35
CA PRO A 13 -10.76 -18.75 -11.19
C PRO A 13 -9.83 -18.94 -9.99
N GLU A 14 -9.25 -20.13 -9.79
CA GLU A 14 -8.31 -20.38 -8.70
C GLU A 14 -7.03 -19.55 -8.86
N GLU A 15 -6.43 -19.57 -10.06
CA GLU A 15 -5.22 -18.79 -10.35
C GLU A 15 -5.50 -17.28 -10.32
N ALA A 16 -6.63 -16.85 -10.90
CA ALA A 16 -7.04 -15.46 -10.90
C ALA A 16 -7.22 -14.91 -9.47
N LEU A 17 -7.88 -15.66 -8.58
CA LEU A 17 -8.06 -15.25 -7.19
C LEU A 17 -6.73 -15.26 -6.41
N ALA A 18 -5.85 -16.23 -6.65
CA ALA A 18 -4.51 -16.24 -6.08
C ALA A 18 -3.69 -15.01 -6.51
N ALA A 19 -3.75 -14.64 -7.79
CA ALA A 19 -3.11 -13.44 -8.32
C ALA A 19 -3.68 -12.16 -7.68
N VAL A 20 -5.00 -12.06 -7.52
CA VAL A 20 -5.64 -10.93 -6.83
C VAL A 20 -5.13 -10.79 -5.39
N VAL A 21 -5.00 -11.90 -4.64
CA VAL A 21 -4.43 -11.88 -3.28
C VAL A 21 -2.98 -11.42 -3.30
N ALA A 22 -2.18 -11.91 -4.24
CA ALA A 22 -0.77 -11.53 -4.37
C ALA A 22 -0.61 -10.04 -4.71
N LEU A 23 -1.44 -9.51 -5.61
CA LEU A 23 -1.47 -8.09 -5.97
C LEU A 23 -1.88 -7.20 -4.80
N ARG A 24 -2.91 -7.58 -4.03
CA ARG A 24 -3.31 -6.84 -2.82
C ARG A 24 -2.16 -6.74 -1.83
N ARG A 25 -1.48 -7.86 -1.55
CA ARG A 25 -0.30 -7.88 -0.66
C ARG A 25 0.84 -7.00 -1.20
N ALA A 26 1.09 -7.04 -2.51
CA ALA A 26 2.11 -6.20 -3.13
C ALA A 26 1.75 -4.70 -3.05
N ALA A 27 0.49 -4.36 -3.28
CA ALA A 27 -0.02 -2.99 -3.15
C ALA A 27 0.08 -2.49 -1.70
N ASP A 28 -0.32 -3.30 -0.71
CA ASP A 28 -0.23 -2.95 0.71
C ASP A 28 1.23 -2.66 1.13
N LEU A 29 2.18 -3.48 0.66
CA LEU A 29 3.60 -3.29 0.93
C LEU A 29 4.12 -2.00 0.28
N LEU A 30 3.73 -1.73 -0.97
CA LEU A 30 4.12 -0.52 -1.68
C LEU A 30 3.54 0.73 -1.01
N GLU A 31 2.24 0.71 -0.67
CA GLU A 31 1.55 1.79 0.06
C GLU A 31 2.33 2.14 1.33
N ARG A 32 2.64 1.14 2.17
CA ARG A 32 3.38 1.35 3.42
C ARG A 32 4.76 1.97 3.20
N ARG A 33 5.52 1.50 2.20
CA ARG A 33 6.84 2.03 1.86
C ARG A 33 6.77 3.46 1.34
N ALA A 34 5.80 3.76 0.47
CA ALA A 34 5.57 5.08 -0.08
C ALA A 34 5.17 6.08 1.01
N VAL A 35 4.27 5.69 1.92
CA VAL A 35 3.86 6.51 3.08
C VAL A 35 5.05 6.82 3.98
N ARG A 36 5.88 5.83 4.31
CA ARG A 36 7.10 6.04 5.09
C ARG A 36 8.05 7.02 4.40
N ALA A 37 8.28 6.86 3.10
CA ALA A 37 9.14 7.75 2.33
C ALA A 37 8.57 9.18 2.26
N ALA A 38 7.26 9.34 2.13
CA ALA A 38 6.60 10.65 2.12
C ALA A 38 6.74 11.35 3.48
N LEU A 39 6.55 10.62 4.58
CA LEU A 39 6.75 11.14 5.94
C LEU A 39 8.20 11.58 6.16
N LYS A 40 9.20 10.78 5.71
CA LYS A 40 10.63 11.16 5.75
C LYS A 40 10.95 12.41 4.92
N GLN A 41 10.17 12.67 3.87
CA GLN A 41 10.25 13.89 3.05
C GLN A 41 9.42 15.05 3.63
N GLY A 42 8.88 14.93 4.84
CA GLY A 42 8.11 15.98 5.51
C GLY A 42 6.69 16.18 4.96
N TRP A 43 6.13 15.22 4.22
CA TRP A 43 4.74 15.32 3.77
C TRP A 43 3.79 15.25 4.96
N SER A 44 2.75 16.07 4.93
CA SER A 44 1.67 16.00 5.92
C SER A 44 0.74 14.81 5.62
N TRP A 45 0.10 14.29 6.66
CA TRP A 45 -0.93 13.25 6.53
C TRP A 45 -2.08 13.65 5.60
N ALA A 46 -2.42 14.94 5.52
CA ALA A 46 -3.42 15.43 4.58
C ALA A 46 -2.98 15.25 3.12
N LYS A 47 -1.71 15.55 2.82
CA LYS A 47 -1.14 15.40 1.48
C LYS A 47 -1.03 13.92 1.08
N ILE A 48 -0.66 13.06 2.03
CA ILE A 48 -0.62 11.60 1.83
C ILE A 48 -2.02 11.06 1.55
N ALA A 49 -3.02 11.45 2.36
CA ALA A 49 -4.40 11.02 2.17
C ALA A 49 -4.97 11.45 0.81
N GLN A 50 -4.69 12.69 0.40
CA GLN A 50 -5.04 13.21 -0.93
C GLN A 50 -4.41 12.36 -2.05
N ALA A 51 -3.12 12.02 -1.95
CA ALA A 51 -2.43 11.21 -2.95
C ALA A 51 -2.97 9.76 -3.03
N LEU A 52 -3.46 9.21 -1.91
CA LEU A 52 -4.07 7.89 -1.84
C LEU A 52 -5.58 7.89 -2.20
N GLY A 53 -6.18 9.07 -2.43
CA GLY A 53 -7.62 9.18 -2.72
C GLY A 53 -8.52 8.82 -1.53
N ILE A 54 -8.02 8.94 -0.30
CA ILE A 54 -8.76 8.63 0.94
C ILE A 54 -8.88 9.85 1.84
N SER A 55 -9.76 9.79 2.84
CA SER A 55 -9.84 10.86 3.84
C SER A 55 -8.62 10.86 4.77
N LYS A 56 -8.30 12.02 5.33
CA LYS A 56 -7.23 12.16 6.34
C LYS A 56 -7.45 11.21 7.53
N GLN A 57 -8.68 11.10 8.01
CA GLN A 57 -9.03 10.21 9.12
C GLN A 57 -8.80 8.74 8.75
N ALA A 58 -9.14 8.34 7.52
CA ALA A 58 -8.90 6.98 7.05
C ALA A 58 -7.40 6.68 6.94
N ALA A 59 -6.59 7.62 6.45
CA ALA A 59 -5.13 7.49 6.40
C ALA A 59 -4.55 7.33 7.81
N HIS A 60 -4.91 8.22 8.74
CA HIS A 60 -4.47 8.14 10.13
C HIS A 60 -4.88 6.82 10.81
N LYS A 61 -6.10 6.35 10.61
CA LYS A 61 -6.57 5.10 11.22
C LYS A 61 -5.85 3.87 10.68
N ARG A 62 -5.53 3.83 9.38
CA ARG A 62 -4.94 2.67 8.70
C ARG A 62 -3.41 2.60 8.80
N LEU A 63 -2.75 3.73 8.94
CA LEU A 63 -1.31 3.88 8.66
C LEU A 63 -0.53 4.56 9.80
N SER A 64 -1.16 4.87 10.94
CA SER A 64 -0.50 5.52 12.08
C SER A 64 0.66 4.72 12.67
N ASP A 65 0.64 3.40 12.49
CA ASP A 65 1.68 2.46 12.94
C ASP A 65 3.01 2.60 12.16
N ILE A 66 2.97 3.14 10.93
CA ILE A 66 4.15 3.24 10.04
C ILE A 66 5.27 4.12 10.62
N ASN A 67 4.91 5.10 11.46
CA ASN A 67 5.86 6.02 12.09
C ASN A 67 6.50 5.47 13.38
N ALA A 68 5.90 4.47 14.03
CA ALA A 68 6.39 3.94 15.30
C ALA A 68 7.62 3.02 15.17
N GLN A 69 7.97 2.61 13.94
CA GLN A 69 9.01 1.60 13.65
C GLN A 69 10.38 2.19 13.25
N ASP A 70 10.64 3.48 13.50
CA ASP A 70 11.91 4.16 13.16
C ASP A 70 12.75 4.46 14.44
N ASN A 71 12.78 3.53 15.40
CA ASN A 71 13.72 3.58 16.52
C ASN A 71 14.97 2.74 16.17
N PRO A 72 16.15 3.34 15.92
CA PRO A 72 17.39 2.59 15.87
C PRO A 72 17.74 2.10 17.30
N PRO A 73 18.38 0.92 17.46
CA PRO A 73 19.07 0.59 18.70
C PRO A 73 20.23 1.56 18.98
#